data_AF-A0A4Q3RVD0-F1
#
_entry.id   AF-A0A4Q3RVD0-F1
#
_cell.length_a   1.000
_cell.length_b   1.000
_cell.length_c   1.000
_cell.angle_alpha   90.00
_cell.angle_beta   90.00
_cell.angle_gamma   90.00
#
_symmetry.space_group_name_H-M   'P 1'
#
loop_
_entity.id
_entity.type
_entity.pdbx_description
1 polymer ?
#
loop_
_entity_poly.entity_id
_entity_poly.type
_entity_poly.pdbx_seq_one_letter_code
_entity_poly.pdbx_strand_id
1 'polypeptide(L)'
;VSIADKSFQNWVGGYEIFLYDYKNIDEVADRIYYMDGFPATWDTQGVQNISPNIFDWLSMQDVTRNVLIGFMILVAVINLITCLLILVLERVQMIGILKSLGATDWTVQKIFLRHSLIITITGILIGAALGLGVLYLQQATGFIKLQEDAYYLSEAAVKIVWWQIALVCGGTLAVCFLVLMIPSVLVRKIQPVKAIRFA
;
A
#
# COMPACT_ATOMS: atom_id res chain seq x y z
N VAL A 1 -9.77 -0.92 -33.17
CA VAL A 1 -8.88 -0.24 -34.16
C VAL A 1 -9.74 0.66 -35.04
N SER A 2 -9.56 1.98 -34.98
CA SER A 2 -10.24 2.94 -35.86
C SER A 2 -9.21 3.68 -36.69
N ILE A 3 -9.11 3.35 -37.97
CA ILE A 3 -8.36 4.11 -38.97
C ILE A 3 -9.41 4.79 -39.84
N ALA A 4 -9.55 6.11 -39.69
CA ALA A 4 -10.45 6.92 -40.48
C ALA A 4 -9.79 7.25 -41.84
N ASP A 5 -9.93 6.36 -42.82
CA ASP A 5 -9.79 6.71 -44.23
C ASP A 5 -11.17 7.03 -44.83
N LYS A 6 -11.31 8.23 -45.39
CA LYS A 6 -12.60 8.82 -45.82
C LYS A 6 -13.10 8.30 -47.18
N SER A 7 -12.51 7.24 -47.74
CA SER A 7 -12.87 6.73 -49.08
C SER A 7 -13.78 5.50 -49.10
N PHE A 8 -14.05 4.85 -47.95
CA PHE A 8 -14.92 3.66 -47.85
C PHE A 8 -16.07 3.87 -46.86
N GLN A 9 -17.17 4.49 -47.29
CA GLN A 9 -18.26 4.90 -46.38
C GLN A 9 -19.07 3.76 -45.72
N ASN A 10 -18.83 2.47 -46.03
CA ASN A 10 -19.64 1.34 -45.54
C ASN A 10 -18.83 0.13 -45.00
N TRP A 11 -17.53 0.28 -44.74
CA TRP A 11 -16.69 -0.83 -44.30
C TRP A 11 -16.37 -0.67 -42.81
N VAL A 12 -16.75 -1.67 -42.00
CA VAL A 12 -16.44 -1.71 -40.56
C VAL A 12 -15.02 -2.27 -40.41
N GLY A 13 -14.09 -1.45 -39.92
CA GLY A 13 -12.66 -1.81 -39.77
C GLY A 13 -12.37 -2.83 -38.66
N GLY A 14 -13.34 -3.11 -37.79
CA GLY A 14 -13.24 -4.13 -36.75
C GLY A 14 -14.36 -4.03 -35.70
N TYR A 15 -14.47 -5.05 -34.85
CA TYR A 15 -15.36 -5.06 -33.70
C TYR A 15 -14.53 -4.99 -32.42
N GLU A 16 -14.98 -4.17 -31.46
CA GLU A 16 -14.32 -4.04 -30.15
C GLU A 16 -15.20 -4.68 -29.08
N ILE A 17 -14.60 -5.59 -28.31
CA ILE A 17 -15.28 -6.33 -27.24
C ILE A 17 -14.64 -5.89 -25.92
N PHE A 18 -15.43 -5.27 -25.05
CA PHE A 18 -14.98 -4.84 -23.73
C PHE A 18 -15.18 -5.96 -22.72
N LEU A 19 -14.11 -6.33 -22.03
CA LEU A 19 -14.13 -7.32 -20.96
C LEU A 19 -14.19 -6.62 -19.60
N TYR A 20 -14.95 -7.20 -18.67
CA TYR A 20 -14.97 -6.76 -17.28
C TYR A 20 -13.65 -7.07 -16.56
N ASP A 21 -13.00 -8.18 -16.92
CA ASP A 21 -11.67 -8.55 -16.43
C ASP A 21 -10.67 -8.60 -17.60
N TYR A 22 -9.73 -7.66 -17.61
CA TYR A 22 -8.73 -7.54 -18.66
C TYR A 22 -7.69 -8.67 -18.60
N LYS A 23 -7.58 -9.41 -17.49
CA LYS A 23 -6.58 -10.48 -17.34
C LYS A 23 -6.87 -11.70 -18.21
N ASN A 24 -8.12 -11.85 -18.63
CA ASN A 24 -8.56 -12.97 -19.45
C ASN A 24 -8.63 -12.60 -20.94
N ILE A 25 -7.98 -11.50 -21.36
CA ILE A 25 -8.02 -11.02 -22.75
C ILE A 25 -7.54 -12.11 -23.71
N ASP A 26 -6.42 -12.78 -23.41
CA ASP A 26 -5.86 -13.81 -24.30
C ASP A 26 -6.76 -15.05 -24.33
N GLU A 27 -7.26 -15.50 -23.17
CA GLU A 27 -8.18 -16.64 -23.09
C GLU A 27 -9.48 -16.38 -23.85
N VAL A 28 -10.06 -15.19 -23.72
CA VAL A 28 -11.31 -14.83 -24.40
C VAL A 28 -11.06 -14.61 -25.90
N ALA A 29 -9.92 -14.03 -26.28
CA ALA A 29 -9.53 -13.88 -27.68
C ALA A 29 -9.41 -15.24 -28.36
N ASP A 30 -8.68 -16.19 -27.75
CA ASP A 30 -8.55 -17.55 -28.24
C ASP A 30 -9.93 -18.24 -28.33
N ARG A 31 -10.78 -18.11 -27.31
CA ARG A 31 -12.13 -18.70 -27.34
C ARG A 31 -13.01 -18.16 -28.47
N ILE A 32 -12.87 -16.88 -28.83
CA ILE A 32 -13.59 -16.28 -29.95
C ILE A 32 -13.01 -16.77 -31.28
N TYR A 33 -11.68 -16.85 -31.37
CA TYR A 33 -10.98 -17.31 -32.56
C TYR A 33 -11.35 -18.75 -32.93
N TYR A 34 -11.45 -19.64 -31.94
CA TYR A 34 -11.82 -21.05 -32.12
C TYR A 34 -13.34 -21.32 -32.09
N MET A 35 -14.18 -20.28 -32.08
CA MET A 35 -15.62 -20.46 -32.05
C MET A 35 -16.16 -20.94 -33.41
N ASP A 36 -17.06 -21.91 -33.39
CA ASP A 36 -17.74 -22.39 -34.60
C ASP A 36 -18.48 -21.24 -35.30
N GLY A 37 -18.12 -20.97 -36.56
CA GLY A 37 -18.68 -19.89 -37.37
C GLY A 37 -17.89 -18.58 -37.35
N PHE A 38 -16.73 -18.51 -36.67
CA PHE A 38 -15.85 -17.36 -36.76
C PHE A 38 -15.18 -17.26 -38.15
N PRO A 39 -15.20 -16.10 -38.84
CA PRO A 39 -14.62 -15.96 -40.17
C PRO A 39 -13.11 -16.19 -40.16
N ALA A 40 -12.60 -17.09 -41.02
CA ALA A 40 -11.16 -17.38 -41.13
C ALA A 40 -10.31 -16.20 -41.64
N THR A 41 -10.94 -15.15 -42.17
CA THR A 41 -10.29 -13.91 -42.61
C THR A 41 -10.10 -12.89 -41.49
N TRP A 42 -10.69 -13.14 -40.31
CA TRP A 42 -10.64 -12.24 -39.16
C TRP A 42 -9.66 -12.75 -38.12
N ASP A 43 -9.07 -11.83 -37.37
CA ASP A 43 -8.11 -12.11 -36.32
C ASP A 43 -8.59 -11.46 -35.02
N THR A 44 -8.29 -12.12 -33.90
CA THR A 44 -8.61 -11.63 -32.55
C THR A 44 -7.33 -11.19 -31.89
N GLN A 45 -7.16 -9.88 -31.72
CA GLN A 45 -5.96 -9.34 -31.08
C GLN A 45 -6.31 -8.66 -29.77
N GLY A 46 -5.64 -9.07 -28.70
CA GLY A 46 -5.68 -8.36 -27.43
C GLY A 46 -5.08 -6.96 -27.58
N VAL A 47 -5.61 -5.99 -26.83
CA VAL A 47 -5.08 -4.62 -26.79
C VAL A 47 -3.60 -4.56 -26.41
N GLN A 48 -3.11 -5.57 -25.68
CA GLN A 48 -1.71 -5.72 -25.30
C GLN A 48 -0.80 -5.94 -26.52
N ASN A 49 -1.27 -6.72 -27.50
CA ASN A 49 -0.54 -6.99 -28.74
C ASN A 49 -0.59 -5.82 -29.72
N ILE A 50 -1.64 -4.99 -29.64
CA ILE A 50 -1.80 -3.79 -30.46
C ILE A 50 -0.85 -2.67 -29.99
N SER A 51 -0.54 -2.60 -28.69
CA SER A 51 0.31 -1.54 -28.11
C SER A 51 1.31 -2.09 -27.10
N PRO A 52 2.21 -3.01 -27.51
CA PRO A 52 3.09 -3.75 -26.60
C PRO A 52 3.99 -2.81 -25.78
N ASN A 53 4.51 -1.75 -26.41
CA ASN A 53 5.38 -0.78 -25.73
C ASN A 53 4.74 -0.15 -24.48
N ILE A 54 3.43 0.14 -24.51
CA ILE A 54 2.73 0.77 -23.37
C ILE A 54 2.54 -0.25 -22.25
N PHE A 55 2.17 -1.49 -22.59
CA PHE A 55 1.96 -2.56 -21.61
C PHE A 55 3.28 -3.04 -20.99
N ASP A 56 4.35 -3.15 -21.78
CA ASP A 56 5.70 -3.46 -21.29
C ASP A 56 6.16 -2.38 -20.32
N TRP A 57 6.04 -1.10 -20.69
CA TRP A 57 6.38 0.02 -19.81
C TRP A 57 5.54 0.04 -18.52
N LEU A 58 4.22 -0.23 -18.62
CA LEU A 58 3.34 -0.31 -17.45
C LEU A 58 3.73 -1.47 -16.53
N SER A 59 4.13 -2.60 -17.09
CA SER A 59 4.62 -3.75 -16.31
C SER A 59 5.94 -3.43 -15.58
N MET A 60 6.87 -2.71 -16.22
CA MET A 60 8.09 -2.23 -15.58
C MET A 60 7.79 -1.24 -14.44
N GLN A 61 6.76 -0.41 -14.61
CA GLN A 61 6.29 0.51 -13.58
C GLN A 61 5.68 -0.23 -12.38
N ASP A 62 4.92 -1.29 -12.62
CA ASP A 62 4.35 -2.14 -11.57
C ASP A 62 5.44 -2.79 -10.71
N VAL A 63 6.50 -3.30 -11.34
CA VAL A 63 7.67 -3.86 -10.63
C VAL A 63 8.37 -2.78 -9.81
N THR A 64 8.63 -1.62 -10.41
CA THR A 64 9.31 -0.50 -9.73
C THR A 64 8.53 -0.01 -8.51
N ARG A 65 7.20 0.15 -8.65
CA ARG A 65 6.30 0.50 -7.54
C ARG A 65 6.41 -0.51 -6.40
N ASN A 66 6.34 -1.80 -6.71
CA ASN A 66 6.37 -2.85 -5.70
C ASN A 66 7.71 -2.90 -4.95
N VAL A 67 8.82 -2.72 -5.67
CA VAL A 67 10.16 -2.63 -5.06
C VAL A 67 10.27 -1.42 -4.12
N LEU A 68 9.81 -0.24 -4.55
CA LEU A 68 9.85 0.97 -3.73
C LEU A 68 9.00 0.83 -2.45
N ILE A 69 7.79 0.31 -2.56
CA ILE A 69 6.94 0.04 -1.39
C ILE A 69 7.64 -0.95 -0.44
N GLY A 70 8.27 -1.99 -0.97
CA GLY A 70 9.05 -2.94 -0.18
C GLY A 70 10.18 -2.26 0.61
N PHE A 71 10.96 -1.39 -0.05
CA PHE A 71 12.00 -0.61 0.62
C PHE A 71 11.46 0.34 1.69
N MET A 72 10.36 1.04 1.41
CA MET A 72 9.72 1.93 2.39
C MET A 72 9.26 1.17 3.64
N ILE A 73 8.65 0.00 3.46
CA ILE A 73 8.24 -0.86 4.58
C ILE A 73 9.45 -1.31 5.39
N LEU A 74 10.53 -1.74 4.73
CA LEU A 74 11.76 -2.15 5.42
C LEU A 74 12.33 -1.02 6.29
N VAL A 75 12.46 0.18 5.72
CA VAL A 75 12.94 1.36 6.46
C VAL A 75 12.00 1.71 7.62
N ALA A 76 10.68 1.63 7.40
CA ALA A 76 9.69 1.87 8.44
C ALA A 76 9.82 0.88 9.60
N VAL A 77 10.02 -0.41 9.33
CA VAL A 77 10.19 -1.45 10.36
C VAL A 77 11.46 -1.21 11.17
N ILE A 78 12.59 -0.88 10.54
CA ILE A 78 13.84 -0.56 11.26
C ILE A 78 13.64 0.65 12.17
N ASN A 79 13.03 1.72 11.67
CA ASN A 79 12.74 2.91 12.47
C ASN A 79 11.81 2.60 13.65
N LEU A 80 10.83 1.73 13.43
CA LEU A 80 9.91 1.30 14.46
C LEU A 80 10.63 0.48 15.56
N ILE A 81 11.55 -0.41 15.20
CA ILE A 81 12.40 -1.15 16.15
C ILE A 81 13.28 -0.19 16.96
N THR A 82 13.94 0.77 16.30
CA THR A 82 14.80 1.75 16.97
C THR A 82 14.00 2.60 17.96
N CYS A 83 12.84 3.10 17.54
CA CYS A 83 11.92 3.84 18.40
C CYS A 83 11.47 3.01 19.60
N LEU A 84 11.11 1.75 19.38
CA LEU A 84 10.71 0.83 20.44
C LEU A 84 11.81 0.63 21.49
N LEU A 85 13.06 0.43 21.05
CA LEU A 85 14.21 0.25 21.94
C LEU A 85 14.41 1.47 22.84
N ILE A 86 14.40 2.67 22.25
CA ILE A 86 14.53 3.94 22.98
C ILE A 86 13.38 4.09 23.99
N LEU A 87 12.15 3.83 23.56
CA LEU A 87 10.96 3.94 24.40
C LEU A 87 11.02 2.99 25.61
N VAL A 88 11.57 1.78 25.44
CA VAL A 88 11.81 0.86 26.56
C VAL A 88 12.87 1.41 27.52
N LEU A 89 14.00 1.89 26.99
CA LEU A 89 15.11 2.41 27.80
C LEU A 89 14.66 3.59 28.69
N GLU A 90 13.91 4.53 28.13
CA GLU A 90 13.37 5.67 28.88
C GLU A 90 12.40 5.24 30.00
N ARG A 91 11.69 4.12 29.82
CA ARG A 91 10.67 3.66 30.78
C ARG A 91 11.20 2.66 31.81
N VAL A 92 12.40 2.10 31.64
CA VAL A 92 13.03 1.19 32.62
C VAL A 92 13.11 1.82 34.02
N GLN A 93 13.49 3.11 34.07
CA GLN A 93 13.42 4.02 35.22
C GLN A 93 12.14 3.83 36.05
N MET A 94 11.05 4.19 35.39
CA MET A 94 9.70 4.27 35.93
C MET A 94 9.15 2.89 36.31
N ILE A 95 9.47 1.85 35.53
CA ILE A 95 9.08 0.47 35.80
C ILE A 95 9.74 -0.05 37.09
N GLY A 96 11.02 0.28 37.31
CA GLY A 96 11.75 -0.07 38.53
C GLY A 96 11.11 0.51 39.79
N ILE A 97 10.72 1.79 39.74
CA ILE A 97 10.05 2.50 40.84
C ILE A 97 8.65 1.92 41.11
N LEU A 98 7.86 1.66 40.06
CA LEU A 98 6.53 1.04 40.19
C LEU A 98 6.63 -0.34 40.85
N LYS A 99 7.59 -1.17 40.43
CA LYS A 99 7.82 -2.49 41.04
C LYS A 99 8.28 -2.40 42.49
N SER A 100 9.15 -1.44 42.84
CA SER A 100 9.58 -1.25 44.24
C SER A 100 8.45 -0.79 45.16
N LEU A 101 7.44 -0.09 44.61
CA LEU A 101 6.21 0.29 45.31
C LEU A 101 5.17 -0.85 45.40
N GLY A 102 5.48 -2.05 44.89
CA GLY A 102 4.61 -3.22 44.95
C GLY A 102 3.69 -3.40 43.73
N ALA A 103 3.89 -2.65 42.64
CA ALA A 103 3.12 -2.87 41.41
C ALA A 103 3.47 -4.22 40.76
N THR A 104 2.44 -4.97 40.37
CA THR A 104 2.60 -6.22 39.63
C THR A 104 3.01 -5.95 38.18
N ASP A 105 3.68 -6.93 37.55
CA ASP A 105 4.04 -6.87 36.12
C ASP A 105 2.84 -6.54 35.23
N TRP A 106 1.66 -7.06 35.58
CA TRP A 106 0.44 -6.89 34.79
C TRP A 106 -0.09 -5.46 34.83
N THR A 107 -0.02 -4.80 35.99
CA THR A 107 -0.41 -3.38 36.13
C THR A 107 0.47 -2.48 35.26
N VAL A 108 1.79 -2.72 35.29
CA VAL A 108 2.75 -1.95 34.49
C VAL A 108 2.53 -2.19 32.99
N GLN A 109 2.32 -3.44 32.58
CA GLN A 109 2.01 -3.79 31.19
C GLN A 109 0.73 -3.09 30.69
N LYS A 110 -0.32 -3.04 31.50
CA LYS A 110 -1.61 -2.43 31.13
C LYS A 110 -1.50 -0.92 30.93
N ILE A 111 -0.74 -0.23 31.78
CA ILE A 111 -0.50 1.22 31.65
C ILE A 111 0.27 1.50 30.37
N PHE A 112 1.33 0.73 30.11
CA PHE A 112 2.15 0.88 28.92
C PHE A 112 1.33 0.65 27.64
N LEU A 113 0.59 -0.47 27.56
CA LEU A 113 -0.25 -0.78 26.41
C LEU A 113 -1.29 0.31 26.14
N ARG A 114 -1.94 0.87 27.16
CA ARG A 114 -2.88 1.98 26.97
C ARG A 114 -2.21 3.22 26.39
N HIS A 115 -1.05 3.60 26.91
CA HIS A 115 -0.33 4.77 26.41
C HIS A 115 0.15 4.57 24.97
N SER A 116 0.75 3.43 24.67
CA SER A 116 1.20 3.10 23.32
C SER A 116 0.04 3.00 22.33
N LEU A 117 -1.11 2.48 22.75
CA LEU A 117 -2.31 2.43 21.92
C LEU A 117 -2.79 3.84 21.54
N ILE A 118 -2.84 4.77 22.50
CA ILE A 118 -3.24 6.15 22.24
C ILE A 118 -2.30 6.80 21.22
N ILE A 119 -0.98 6.66 21.41
CA ILE A 119 0.03 7.21 20.50
C ILE A 119 -0.11 6.59 19.09
N THR A 120 -0.37 5.28 19.01
CA THR A 120 -0.54 4.58 17.74
C THR A 120 -1.79 5.06 17.00
N ILE A 121 -2.92 5.16 17.70
CA ILE A 121 -4.19 5.59 17.09
C ILE A 121 -4.09 7.04 16.61
N THR A 122 -3.53 7.94 17.42
CA THR A 122 -3.36 9.35 17.00
C THR A 122 -2.41 9.47 15.82
N GLY A 123 -1.31 8.70 15.81
CA GLY A 123 -0.39 8.65 14.67
C GLY A 123 -1.06 8.16 13.39
N ILE A 124 -1.86 7.09 13.45
CA ILE A 124 -2.60 6.57 12.30
C ILE A 124 -3.64 7.58 11.81
N LEU A 125 -4.38 8.23 12.71
CA LEU A 125 -5.38 9.24 12.34
C LEU A 125 -4.74 10.45 11.65
N ILE A 126 -3.64 10.97 12.21
CA ILE A 126 -2.92 12.10 11.62
C ILE A 126 -2.33 11.70 10.26
N GLY A 127 -1.70 10.52 10.17
CA GLY A 127 -1.14 10.01 8.92
C GLY A 127 -2.21 9.80 7.84
N ALA A 128 -3.35 9.23 8.21
CA ALA A 128 -4.48 9.04 7.30
C ALA A 128 -5.06 10.37 6.82
N ALA A 129 -5.22 11.35 7.73
CA ALA A 129 -5.69 12.68 7.40
C ALA A 129 -4.73 13.41 6.45
N LEU A 130 -3.42 13.34 6.70
CA LEU A 130 -2.40 13.93 5.82
C LEU A 130 -2.38 13.24 4.46
N GLY A 131 -2.41 11.90 4.42
CA GLY A 131 -2.43 11.14 3.17
C GLY A 131 -3.67 11.43 2.33
N LEU A 132 -4.85 11.42 2.94
CA LEU A 132 -6.10 11.80 2.28
C LEU A 132 -6.09 13.26 1.82
N GLY A 133 -5.54 14.17 2.63
CA GLY A 133 -5.39 15.57 2.29
C GLY A 133 -4.55 15.77 1.02
N VAL A 134 -3.43 15.05 0.90
CA VAL A 134 -2.58 15.07 -0.30
C VAL A 134 -3.33 14.50 -1.51
N LEU A 135 -4.05 13.38 -1.35
CA LEU A 135 -4.84 12.78 -2.44
C LEU A 135 -5.93 13.73 -2.95
N TYR A 136 -6.65 14.40 -2.03
CA TYR A 136 -7.69 15.36 -2.39
C TYR A 136 -7.11 16.61 -3.06
N LEU A 137 -5.96 17.10 -2.57
CA LEU A 137 -5.27 18.24 -3.17
C LEU A 137 -4.79 17.91 -4.58
N GLN A 138 -4.25 16.71 -4.79
CA GLN A 138 -3.86 16.22 -6.11
C GLN A 138 -5.09 16.12 -7.04
N GLN A 139 -6.23 15.63 -6.56
CA GLN A 139 -7.46 15.56 -7.35
C GLN A 139 -8.01 16.95 -7.72
N ALA A 140 -7.86 17.94 -6.85
CA ALA A 140 -8.40 19.28 -7.06
C ALA A 140 -7.49 20.19 -7.92
N THR A 141 -6.18 20.05 -7.80
CA THR A 141 -5.21 20.94 -8.47
C THR A 141 -4.40 20.28 -9.57
N GLY A 142 -4.41 18.94 -9.68
CA GLY A 142 -3.58 18.21 -10.65
C GLY A 142 -2.08 18.53 -10.50
N PHE A 143 -1.63 18.84 -9.27
CA PHE A 143 -0.31 19.42 -9.01
C PHE A 143 0.85 18.57 -9.57
N ILE A 144 0.74 17.24 -9.45
CA ILE A 144 1.62 16.29 -10.12
C ILE A 144 1.09 16.06 -11.54
N LYS A 145 1.57 16.88 -12.47
CA LYS A 145 1.39 16.67 -13.91
C LYS A 145 2.41 15.67 -14.39
N LEU A 146 1.97 14.71 -15.20
CA LEU A 146 2.91 13.84 -15.90
C LEU A 146 3.21 14.48 -17.26
N GLN A 147 4.47 14.38 -17.70
CA GLN A 147 4.81 14.81 -19.05
C GLN A 147 4.11 13.86 -20.02
N GLU A 148 3.15 14.39 -20.79
CA GLU A 148 2.36 13.65 -21.79
C GLU A 148 3.24 12.79 -22.71
N ASP A 149 4.43 13.32 -23.06
CA ASP A 149 5.40 12.67 -23.93
C ASP A 149 5.97 11.36 -23.36
N ALA A 150 6.01 11.20 -22.04
CA ALA A 150 6.63 10.04 -21.37
C ALA A 150 5.62 9.10 -20.70
N TYR A 151 4.41 9.59 -20.38
CA TYR A 151 3.43 8.84 -19.59
C TYR A 151 2.05 8.71 -20.25
N TYR A 152 1.84 9.29 -21.43
CA TYR A 152 0.59 9.24 -22.21
C TYR A 152 -0.68 9.68 -21.45
N LEU A 153 -0.53 10.28 -20.27
CA LEU A 153 -1.56 10.87 -19.43
C LEU A 153 -1.12 12.27 -19.01
N SER A 154 -2.03 13.24 -19.10
CA SER A 154 -1.77 14.63 -18.68
C SER A 154 -1.65 14.77 -17.16
N GLU A 155 -2.33 13.90 -16.40
CA GLU A 155 -2.41 13.98 -14.93
C GLU A 155 -2.44 12.60 -14.27
N ALA A 156 -1.91 12.53 -13.04
CA ALA A 156 -1.98 11.32 -12.23
C ALA A 156 -3.41 11.13 -11.73
N ALA A 157 -4.20 10.30 -12.42
CA ALA A 157 -5.57 10.02 -12.01
C ALA A 157 -5.60 9.35 -10.62
N VAL A 158 -6.07 10.10 -9.61
CA VAL A 158 -6.18 9.59 -8.25
C VAL A 158 -7.54 8.93 -8.06
N LYS A 159 -7.54 7.61 -7.80
CA LYS A 159 -8.75 6.86 -7.43
C LYS A 159 -8.70 6.48 -5.95
N ILE A 160 -9.52 7.13 -5.14
CA ILE A 160 -9.64 6.84 -3.71
C ILE A 160 -10.54 5.62 -3.54
N VAL A 161 -9.95 4.49 -3.14
CA VAL A 161 -10.68 3.26 -2.82
C VAL A 161 -10.68 3.08 -1.30
N TRP A 162 -11.82 3.34 -0.66
CA TRP A 162 -11.96 3.31 0.80
C TRP A 162 -11.53 1.99 1.45
N TRP A 163 -11.79 0.86 0.77
CA TRP A 163 -11.37 -0.46 1.26
C TRP A 163 -9.84 -0.60 1.34
N GLN A 164 -9.10 -0.04 0.39
CA GLN A 164 -7.63 -0.07 0.40
C GLN A 164 -7.08 0.76 1.56
N ILE A 165 -7.69 1.92 1.83
CA ILE A 165 -7.31 2.78 2.97
C ILE A 165 -7.58 2.06 4.29
N ALA A 166 -8.75 1.43 4.43
CA ALA A 166 -9.08 0.64 5.61
C ALA A 166 -8.09 -0.51 5.84
N LEU A 167 -7.68 -1.20 4.77
CA LEU A 167 -6.65 -2.26 4.84
C LEU A 167 -5.29 -1.70 5.28
N VAL A 168 -4.86 -0.55 4.76
CA VAL A 168 -3.58 0.06 5.14
C VAL A 168 -3.60 0.51 6.61
N CYS A 169 -4.67 1.19 7.04
CA CYS A 169 -4.82 1.61 8.44
C CYS A 169 -4.90 0.41 9.39
N GLY A 170 -5.71 -0.61 9.06
CA GLY A 170 -5.85 -1.83 9.83
C GLY A 170 -4.55 -2.64 9.89
N GLY A 171 -3.87 -2.79 8.75
CA GLY A 171 -2.57 -3.45 8.67
C GLY A 171 -1.50 -2.75 9.51
N THR A 172 -1.43 -1.42 9.44
CA THR A 172 -0.50 -0.61 10.24
C THR A 172 -0.80 -0.77 11.73
N LEU A 173 -2.07 -0.73 12.13
CA LEU A 173 -2.48 -0.94 13.52
C LEU A 173 -2.07 -2.33 14.03
N ALA A 174 -2.29 -3.37 13.22
CA ALA A 174 -1.91 -4.74 13.57
C ALA A 174 -0.38 -4.89 13.73
N VAL A 175 0.41 -4.32 12.82
CA VAL A 175 1.88 -4.35 12.90
C VAL A 175 2.37 -3.60 14.15
N CYS A 176 1.87 -2.38 14.39
CA CYS A 176 2.23 -1.61 15.58
C CYS A 176 1.85 -2.36 16.86
N PHE A 177 0.66 -2.97 16.92
CA PHE A 177 0.21 -3.74 18.07
C PHE A 177 1.12 -4.96 18.35
N LEU A 178 1.47 -5.71 17.30
CA LEU A 178 2.39 -6.86 17.41
C LEU A 178 3.76 -6.42 17.95
N VAL A 179 4.31 -5.32 17.43
CA VAL A 179 5.62 -4.84 17.86
C VAL A 179 5.56 -4.27 19.28
N LEU A 180 4.48 -3.58 19.66
CA LEU A 180 4.26 -3.12 21.02
C LEU A 180 4.05 -4.25 22.04
N MET A 181 3.74 -5.46 21.59
CA MET A 181 3.66 -6.62 22.48
C MET A 181 5.05 -7.09 22.96
N ILE A 182 6.10 -6.85 22.17
CA ILE A 182 7.50 -7.20 22.46
C ILE A 182 8.02 -6.60 23.78
N PRO A 183 7.91 -5.28 24.04
CA PRO A 183 8.37 -4.69 25.29
C PRO A 183 7.64 -5.26 26.50
N SER A 184 6.35 -5.63 26.39
CA SER A 184 5.63 -6.24 27.51
C SER A 184 6.28 -7.53 28.00
N VAL A 185 6.84 -8.32 27.09
CA VAL A 185 7.56 -9.57 27.39
C VAL A 185 8.96 -9.25 27.92
N LEU A 186 9.62 -8.23 27.38
CA LEU A 186 10.94 -7.80 27.82
C LEU A 186 10.92 -7.26 29.26
N VAL A 187 9.87 -6.53 29.66
CA VAL A 187 9.67 -5.98 31.01
C VAL A 187 9.62 -7.04 32.11
N ARG A 188 9.14 -8.25 31.81
CA ARG A 188 9.16 -9.38 32.75
C ARG A 188 10.57 -9.83 33.11
N LYS A 189 11.55 -9.60 32.23
CA LYS A 189 12.95 -10.01 32.44
C LYS A 189 13.82 -8.92 33.08
N ILE A 190 13.30 -7.71 33.27
CA ILE A 190 14.04 -6.60 33.90
C ILE A 190 14.09 -6.82 35.42
N GLN A 191 15.28 -7.08 35.94
CA GLN A 191 15.53 -7.19 37.38
C GLN A 191 15.64 -5.78 38.02
N PRO A 192 14.81 -5.45 39.03
CA PRO A 192 14.75 -4.11 39.62
C PRO A 192 16.09 -3.64 40.22
N VAL A 193 16.90 -4.56 40.73
CA VAL A 193 18.21 -4.26 41.34
C VAL A 193 19.22 -3.68 40.32
N LYS A 194 19.15 -4.11 39.04
CA LYS A 194 20.02 -3.54 37.99
C LYS A 194 19.50 -2.20 37.48
N ALA A 195 18.19 -1.98 37.46
CA ALA A 195 17.59 -0.74 36.98
C ALA A 195 17.92 0.47 37.88
N ILE A 196 18.00 0.28 39.20
CA ILE A 196 18.29 1.35 40.17
C ILE A 196 19.79 1.65 40.25
N ARG A 197 20.66 0.67 39.96
CA ARG A 197 22.12 0.84 40.08
C ARG A 197 22.75 1.65 38.92
N PHE A 198 21.99 1.94 37.87
CA PHE A 198 22.38 2.79 36.73
C PHE A 198 21.53 4.07 36.63
N ALA A 199 20.79 4.41 37.69
CA ALA A 199 20.11 5.71 37.82
C ALA A 199 21.04 6.75 38.44
#